data_AF-A0A9D6NPA0-F1
#
_entry.id   AF-A0A9D6NPA0-F1
#
_cell.length_a   1.000
_cell.length_b   1.000
_cell.length_c   1.000
_cell.angle_alpha   90.00
_cell.angle_beta   90.00
_cell.angle_gamma   90.00
#
_symmetry.space_group_name_H-M   'P 1'
#
loop_
_entity.id
_entity.type
_entity.pdbx_description
1 polymer ?
#
loop_
_entity_poly.entity_id
_entity_poly.type
_entity_poly.pdbx_seq_one_letter_code
_entity_poly.pdbx_strand_id
1 'polypeptide(L)'
;SSSGIGVSGSSSGIAVFGSGGSIGVSGSGSSSGVEGASSNVGVRGIGTGVGVGVRAQSDSSNIIEGYGAASNLRFRVHNNGNVTADGTFTGGGADFAELMDLEEPSRPEAESYQPGDVLIISPETGKLKKGQQPYCPLVAGVYSTKPGFLGGPGMDEARPGQVPLAVIGIVPCKVTGENGPIAFGDLLVTSSTPGHAMKGTDRSQMLGAIVGKALEPLPSGTGTIKVLVTLQ
;
A
#
# COMPACT_ATOMS: atom_id res chain seq x y z
N SER A 1 -1.06 53.86 -0.91
CA SER A 1 -1.99 53.15 -0.01
C SER A 1 -3.40 53.52 -0.41
N SER A 2 -4.11 52.63 -1.09
CA SER A 2 -5.55 52.78 -1.34
C SER A 2 -6.25 51.62 -0.63
N SER A 3 -6.99 51.94 0.42
CA SER A 3 -7.94 51.02 1.05
C SER A 3 -9.12 50.86 0.09
N GLY A 4 -9.04 49.92 -0.85
CA GLY A 4 -10.08 49.77 -1.87
C GLY A 4 -9.83 48.61 -2.83
N ILE A 5 -10.85 48.30 -3.63
CA ILE A 5 -10.81 47.26 -4.64
C ILE A 5 -10.04 47.79 -5.87
N GLY A 6 -8.99 47.08 -6.29
CA GLY A 6 -8.23 47.47 -7.49
C GLY A 6 -8.99 47.23 -8.80
N VAL A 7 -9.72 46.11 -8.90
CA VAL A 7 -10.51 45.71 -10.08
C VAL A 7 -11.80 45.01 -9.63
N SER A 8 -12.96 45.37 -10.20
CA SER A 8 -14.27 44.75 -9.94
C SER A 8 -15.06 44.60 -11.24
N GLY A 9 -15.80 43.50 -11.39
CA GLY A 9 -16.67 43.23 -12.53
C GLY A 9 -17.54 41.99 -12.32
N SER A 10 -18.66 41.89 -13.05
CA SER A 10 -19.59 40.75 -13.01
C SER A 10 -19.88 40.25 -14.42
N SER A 11 -19.96 38.93 -14.60
CA SER A 11 -20.26 38.29 -15.88
C SER A 11 -21.11 37.03 -15.65
N SER A 12 -22.00 36.71 -16.58
CA SER A 12 -22.71 35.41 -16.62
C SER A 12 -21.90 34.31 -17.30
N GLY A 13 -20.76 34.67 -17.92
CA GLY A 13 -19.83 33.75 -18.56
C GLY A 13 -18.46 33.81 -17.89
N ILE A 14 -17.40 33.92 -18.68
CA ILE A 14 -16.04 34.09 -18.16
C ILE A 14 -15.88 35.55 -17.70
N ALA A 15 -15.63 35.75 -16.41
CA ALA A 15 -15.36 37.09 -15.86
C ALA A 15 -13.91 37.54 -16.13
N VAL A 16 -12.95 36.61 -16.05
CA VAL A 16 -11.52 36.86 -16.29
C VAL A 16 -10.93 35.70 -17.10
N PHE A 17 -10.27 36.03 -18.20
CA PHE A 17 -9.54 35.08 -19.06
C PHE A 17 -8.12 35.58 -19.30
N GLY A 18 -7.14 34.69 -19.20
CA GLY A 18 -5.74 35.00 -19.47
C GLY A 18 -5.00 33.77 -20.01
N SER A 19 -4.05 34.00 -20.92
CA SER A 19 -3.17 32.99 -21.49
C SER A 19 -1.75 33.56 -21.62
N GLY A 20 -0.74 32.78 -21.26
CA GLY A 20 0.65 33.20 -21.33
C GLY A 20 1.61 32.01 -21.34
N GLY A 21 2.86 32.23 -21.75
CA GLY A 21 3.88 31.18 -21.84
C GLY A 21 4.65 30.90 -20.55
N SER A 22 4.34 31.60 -19.45
CA SER A 22 5.00 31.46 -18.15
C SER A 22 3.94 31.57 -17.04
N ILE A 23 3.96 32.61 -16.21
CA ILE A 23 2.98 32.83 -15.15
C ILE A 23 1.70 33.44 -15.73
N GLY A 24 0.57 32.74 -15.58
CA GLY A 24 -0.74 33.27 -15.98
C GLY A 24 -1.30 34.30 -15.00
N VAL A 25 -1.15 34.08 -13.69
CA VAL A 25 -1.59 34.97 -12.61
C VAL A 25 -0.57 34.96 -11.47
N SER A 26 -0.18 36.14 -10.96
CA SER A 26 0.71 36.31 -9.81
C SER A 26 0.15 37.37 -8.87
N GLY A 27 0.16 37.11 -7.57
CA GLY A 27 -0.31 38.04 -6.54
C GLY A 27 0.25 37.70 -5.17
N SER A 28 0.22 38.67 -4.26
CA SER A 28 0.62 38.51 -2.86
C SER A 28 -0.33 39.29 -1.95
N GLY A 29 -0.48 38.82 -0.71
CA GLY A 29 -1.38 39.41 0.28
C GLY A 29 -1.04 38.88 1.68
N SER A 30 -1.59 39.54 2.72
CA SER A 30 -1.32 39.20 4.13
C SER A 30 -2.34 38.24 4.76
N SER A 31 -3.45 37.95 4.06
CA SER A 31 -4.49 37.02 4.49
C SER A 31 -4.67 35.95 3.40
N SER A 32 -5.82 35.92 2.72
CA SER A 32 -6.07 35.00 1.61
C SER A 32 -5.46 35.56 0.32
N GLY A 33 -4.60 34.78 -0.35
CA GLY A 33 -4.10 35.17 -1.68
C GLY A 33 -5.17 35.03 -2.77
N VAL A 34 -6.04 34.02 -2.65
CA VAL A 34 -7.19 33.76 -3.52
C VAL A 34 -8.33 33.23 -2.66
N GLU A 35 -9.52 33.81 -2.78
CA GLU A 35 -10.74 33.37 -2.08
C GLU A 35 -11.89 33.28 -3.09
N GLY A 36 -12.66 32.19 -3.06
CA GLY A 36 -13.75 31.96 -4.00
C GLY A 36 -14.74 30.90 -3.51
N ALA A 37 -15.99 31.03 -3.92
CA ALA A 37 -17.07 30.09 -3.65
C ALA A 37 -17.73 29.66 -4.96
N SER A 38 -18.11 28.38 -5.05
CA SER A 38 -18.73 27.78 -6.24
C SER A 38 -19.73 26.70 -5.80
N SER A 39 -20.82 26.53 -6.54
CA SER A 39 -21.77 25.43 -6.34
C SER A 39 -21.32 24.12 -6.99
N ASN A 40 -20.16 24.12 -7.66
CA ASN A 40 -19.58 22.96 -8.32
C ASN A 40 -18.08 22.87 -7.97
N VAL A 41 -17.19 22.96 -8.94
CA VAL A 41 -15.74 22.97 -8.69
C VAL A 41 -15.32 24.35 -8.21
N GLY A 42 -14.79 24.43 -6.98
CA GLY A 42 -14.23 25.68 -6.43
C GLY A 42 -12.93 26.09 -7.11
N VAL A 43 -12.00 25.14 -7.27
CA VAL A 43 -10.70 25.34 -7.92
C VAL A 43 -10.37 24.12 -8.79
N ARG A 44 -9.97 24.34 -10.04
CA ARG A 44 -9.56 23.28 -10.98
C ARG A 44 -8.17 23.59 -11.54
N GLY A 45 -7.16 22.83 -11.13
CA GLY A 45 -5.82 22.84 -11.73
C GLY A 45 -5.59 21.58 -12.56
N ILE A 46 -5.02 21.71 -13.77
CA ILE A 46 -4.67 20.58 -14.64
C ILE A 46 -3.26 20.80 -15.17
N GLY A 47 -2.34 19.91 -14.81
CA GLY A 47 -1.04 19.80 -15.46
C GLY A 47 -1.10 18.74 -16.56
N THR A 48 -0.81 19.11 -17.81
CA THR A 48 -0.82 18.17 -18.95
C THR A 48 0.56 17.67 -19.34
N GLY A 49 1.62 18.13 -18.66
CA GLY A 49 3.00 17.69 -18.87
C GLY A 49 3.55 16.92 -17.67
N VAL A 50 4.88 16.75 -17.62
CA VAL A 50 5.59 16.06 -16.52
C VAL A 50 5.69 16.88 -15.21
N GLY A 51 5.10 18.08 -15.19
CA GLY A 51 5.17 18.99 -14.05
C GLY A 51 4.19 18.64 -12.92
N VAL A 52 4.22 19.46 -11.86
CA VAL A 52 3.34 19.33 -10.71
C VAL A 52 2.00 20.02 -10.99
N GLY A 53 0.88 19.32 -10.80
CA GLY A 53 -0.47 19.89 -10.97
C GLY A 53 -0.84 20.94 -9.90
N VAL A 54 -0.51 20.69 -8.64
CA VAL A 54 -0.71 21.60 -7.50
C VAL A 54 0.51 21.55 -6.59
N ARG A 55 1.10 22.71 -6.28
CA ARG A 55 2.20 22.85 -5.31
C ARG A 55 1.73 23.74 -4.16
N ALA A 56 1.83 23.24 -2.94
CA ALA A 56 1.52 23.98 -1.71
C ALA A 56 2.71 23.90 -0.74
N GLN A 57 2.93 24.97 0.02
CA GLN A 57 3.97 25.06 1.04
C GLN A 57 3.42 25.84 2.24
N SER A 58 3.80 25.41 3.45
CA SER A 58 3.49 26.09 4.70
C SER A 58 4.69 25.98 5.62
N ASP A 59 5.20 27.11 6.11
CA ASP A 59 6.42 27.13 6.94
C ASP A 59 6.14 26.72 8.39
N SER A 60 4.89 26.87 8.85
CA SER A 60 4.56 26.72 10.28
C SER A 60 3.26 25.98 10.59
N SER A 61 2.41 25.71 9.60
CA SER A 61 1.07 25.12 9.81
C SER A 61 0.78 23.97 8.84
N ASN A 62 -0.48 23.60 8.69
CA ASN A 62 -0.89 22.58 7.73
C ASN A 62 -0.58 23.04 6.29
N ILE A 63 -0.10 22.11 5.46
CA ILE A 63 0.15 22.30 4.02
C ILE A 63 -1.19 22.27 3.27
N ILE A 64 -2.09 21.38 3.68
CA ILE A 64 -3.43 21.18 3.09
C ILE A 64 -4.43 20.98 4.21
N GLU A 65 -5.61 21.60 4.10
CA GLU A 65 -6.77 21.37 4.96
C GLU A 65 -8.01 21.15 4.10
N GLY A 66 -8.80 20.14 4.45
CA GLY A 66 -10.10 19.85 3.87
C GLY A 66 -11.17 20.02 4.93
N TYR A 67 -12.11 20.92 4.68
CA TYR A 67 -13.23 21.21 5.57
C TYR A 67 -14.55 20.68 5.01
N GLY A 68 -15.41 20.17 5.89
CA GLY A 68 -16.80 19.86 5.61
C GLY A 68 -17.73 21.01 5.99
N ALA A 69 -19.03 20.69 6.11
CA ALA A 69 -20.04 21.65 6.55
C ALA A 69 -19.67 22.31 7.88
N ALA A 70 -20.05 23.60 8.03
CA ALA A 70 -19.79 24.42 9.21
C ALA A 70 -18.31 24.50 9.61
N SER A 71 -17.40 24.48 8.63
CA SER A 71 -15.95 24.57 8.84
C SER A 71 -15.39 23.45 9.73
N ASN A 72 -16.00 22.27 9.68
CA ASN A 72 -15.47 21.11 10.38
C ASN A 72 -14.28 20.53 9.63
N LEU A 73 -13.09 20.52 10.23
CA LEU A 73 -11.87 19.97 9.63
C LEU A 73 -12.00 18.45 9.48
N ARG A 74 -11.90 17.94 8.24
CA ARG A 74 -12.06 16.51 7.90
C ARG A 74 -10.78 15.83 7.46
N PHE A 75 -9.84 16.58 6.91
CA PHE A 75 -8.59 16.08 6.36
C PHE A 75 -7.51 17.15 6.51
N ARG A 76 -6.27 16.76 6.82
CA ARG A 76 -5.13 17.68 6.76
C ARG A 76 -3.82 16.95 6.50
N VAL A 77 -2.90 17.70 5.88
CA VAL A 77 -1.48 17.38 5.78
C VAL A 77 -0.73 18.41 6.64
N HIS A 78 -0.06 17.96 7.69
CA HIS A 78 0.76 18.80 8.57
C HIS A 78 2.06 19.24 7.87
N ASN A 79 2.71 20.33 8.33
CA ASN A 79 4.02 20.75 7.80
C ASN A 79 5.12 19.70 7.94
N ASN A 80 5.00 18.78 8.90
CA ASN A 80 5.94 17.67 9.08
C ASN A 80 5.63 16.44 8.22
N GLY A 81 4.60 16.51 7.36
CA GLY A 81 4.20 15.41 6.46
C GLY A 81 3.18 14.44 7.05
N ASN A 82 2.80 14.55 8.33
CA ASN A 82 1.75 13.72 8.90
C ASN A 82 0.40 13.99 8.21
N VAL A 83 -0.37 12.93 7.96
CA VAL A 83 -1.69 13.02 7.33
C VAL A 83 -2.75 12.47 8.28
N THR A 84 -3.82 13.24 8.49
CA THR A 84 -4.97 12.81 9.30
C THR A 84 -6.26 13.01 8.54
N ALA A 85 -7.20 12.08 8.70
CA ALA A 85 -8.55 12.18 8.15
C ALA A 85 -9.59 11.62 9.15
N ASP A 86 -10.79 12.21 9.16
CA ASP A 86 -11.95 11.66 9.89
C ASP A 86 -12.47 10.36 9.26
N GLY A 87 -12.22 10.18 7.95
CA GLY A 87 -12.60 9.01 7.18
C GLY A 87 -11.51 7.94 7.13
N THR A 88 -11.68 6.99 6.21
CA THR A 88 -10.75 5.86 6.03
C THR A 88 -9.69 6.14 4.97
N PHE A 89 -8.51 5.54 5.12
CA PHE A 89 -7.57 5.31 4.03
C PHE A 89 -7.85 3.95 3.39
N THR A 90 -7.83 3.87 2.06
CA THR A 90 -8.09 2.63 1.32
C THR A 90 -6.96 2.38 0.31
N GLY A 91 -6.07 1.42 0.56
CA GLY A 91 -4.89 1.20 -0.30
C GLY A 91 -5.03 0.14 -1.40
N GLY A 92 -6.24 -0.39 -1.62
CA GLY A 92 -6.58 -1.13 -2.85
C GLY A 92 -6.09 -2.59 -2.96
N GLY A 93 -5.54 -3.13 -1.87
CA GLY A 93 -5.25 -4.56 -1.64
C GLY A 93 -5.95 -5.08 -0.39
N ALA A 94 -5.79 -6.37 -0.07
CA ALA A 94 -6.53 -7.06 0.99
C ALA A 94 -5.65 -7.55 2.16
N ASP A 95 -4.38 -7.14 2.16
CA ASP A 95 -3.35 -7.54 3.11
C ASP A 95 -2.56 -6.34 3.63
N PHE A 96 -1.95 -6.54 4.80
CA PHE A 96 -0.92 -5.67 5.34
C PHE A 96 0.43 -6.38 5.18
N ALA A 97 1.36 -5.71 4.50
CA ALA A 97 2.68 -6.23 4.22
C ALA A 97 3.77 -5.31 4.77
N GLU A 98 4.93 -5.87 5.06
CA GLU A 98 6.15 -5.12 5.43
C GLU A 98 7.22 -5.34 4.35
N LEU A 99 7.98 -4.30 4.00
CA LEU A 99 9.16 -4.47 3.15
C LEU A 99 10.28 -5.16 3.93
N MET A 100 10.63 -6.36 3.48
CA MET A 100 11.60 -7.22 4.15
C MET A 100 12.73 -7.64 3.19
N ASP A 101 13.95 -7.73 3.71
CA ASP A 101 15.12 -8.10 2.91
C ASP A 101 15.17 -9.62 2.64
N LEU A 102 15.45 -10.00 1.40
CA LEU A 102 15.70 -11.38 0.99
C LEU A 102 17.14 -11.82 1.28
N GLU A 103 17.30 -13.09 1.64
CA GLU A 103 18.56 -13.82 1.59
C GLU A 103 18.82 -14.28 0.15
N GLU A 104 20.01 -13.94 -0.38
CA GLU A 104 20.40 -14.19 -1.77
C GLU A 104 19.32 -13.70 -2.76
N PRO A 105 19.13 -12.37 -2.91
CA PRO A 105 18.08 -11.81 -3.76
C PRO A 105 18.27 -12.13 -5.25
N SER A 106 19.51 -12.38 -5.66
CA SER A 106 19.88 -12.75 -7.02
C SER A 106 19.98 -14.27 -7.14
N ARG A 107 18.92 -14.92 -7.60
CA ARG A 107 18.88 -16.36 -7.88
C ARG A 107 18.66 -16.64 -9.37
N PRO A 108 19.03 -17.83 -9.87
CA PRO A 108 18.60 -18.28 -11.19
C PRO A 108 17.07 -18.14 -11.31
N GLU A 109 16.58 -17.84 -12.51
CA GLU A 109 15.16 -17.54 -12.74
C GLU A 109 14.22 -18.65 -12.23
N ALA A 110 14.61 -19.91 -12.42
CA ALA A 110 13.87 -21.09 -11.94
C ALA A 110 13.71 -21.16 -10.41
N GLU A 111 14.59 -20.49 -9.66
CA GLU A 111 14.60 -20.46 -8.19
C GLU A 111 14.26 -19.10 -7.61
N SER A 112 13.98 -18.11 -8.47
CA SER A 112 13.67 -16.73 -8.09
C SER A 112 12.46 -16.64 -7.16
N TYR A 113 12.48 -15.63 -6.29
CA TYR A 113 11.35 -15.30 -5.43
C TYR A 113 10.21 -14.71 -6.24
N GLN A 114 9.00 -15.18 -6.00
CA GLN A 114 7.81 -14.77 -6.72
C GLN A 114 6.65 -14.53 -5.75
N PRO A 115 5.70 -13.65 -6.11
CA PRO A 115 4.48 -13.49 -5.34
C PRO A 115 3.78 -14.84 -5.10
N GLY A 116 3.26 -15.00 -3.89
CA GLY A 116 2.68 -16.24 -3.38
C GLY A 116 3.66 -17.24 -2.79
N ASP A 117 4.98 -17.01 -2.88
CA ASP A 117 5.94 -17.82 -2.14
C ASP A 117 5.75 -17.66 -0.62
N VAL A 118 5.71 -18.78 0.09
CA VAL A 118 5.81 -18.82 1.55
C VAL A 118 7.26 -18.64 1.97
N LEU A 119 7.52 -17.60 2.76
CA LEU A 119 8.87 -17.24 3.19
C LEU A 119 9.05 -17.52 4.68
N ILE A 120 10.27 -17.89 5.05
CA ILE A 120 10.72 -18.14 6.42
C ILE A 120 11.85 -17.17 6.76
N ILE A 121 12.04 -16.91 8.05
CA ILE A 121 13.20 -16.20 8.58
C ILE A 121 14.39 -17.15 8.55
N SER A 122 15.47 -16.76 7.88
CA SER A 122 16.74 -17.50 7.91
C SER A 122 17.36 -17.38 9.30
N PRO A 123 17.65 -18.49 10.00
CA PRO A 123 18.28 -18.43 11.32
C PRO A 123 19.74 -17.93 11.26
N GLU A 124 20.36 -17.96 10.08
CA GLU A 124 21.75 -17.52 9.86
C GLU A 124 21.86 -16.00 9.68
N THR A 125 20.90 -15.39 8.97
CA THR A 125 20.99 -14.00 8.53
C THR A 125 19.88 -13.10 9.06
N GLY A 126 18.79 -13.66 9.58
CA GLY A 126 17.56 -12.93 9.94
C GLY A 126 16.75 -12.42 8.74
N LYS A 127 17.22 -12.67 7.51
CA LYS A 127 16.55 -12.28 6.26
C LYS A 127 15.59 -13.37 5.78
N LEU A 128 14.78 -13.05 4.78
CA LEU A 128 13.79 -13.98 4.26
C LEU A 128 14.36 -14.97 3.24
N LYS A 129 13.95 -16.23 3.33
CA LYS A 129 14.18 -17.24 2.29
C LYS A 129 12.94 -18.10 2.05
N LYS A 130 12.93 -18.87 0.97
CA LYS A 130 11.81 -19.80 0.70
C LYS A 130 11.71 -20.83 1.81
N GLY A 131 10.50 -21.06 2.31
CA GLY A 131 10.22 -22.21 3.16
C GLY A 131 10.37 -23.49 2.35
N GLN A 132 11.18 -24.43 2.84
CA GLN A 132 11.43 -25.72 2.17
C GLN A 132 11.44 -26.90 3.15
N GLN A 133 11.01 -26.64 4.39
CA GLN A 133 10.86 -27.65 5.44
C GLN A 133 9.38 -27.71 5.84
N PRO A 134 8.77 -28.91 5.88
CA PRO A 134 7.45 -29.10 6.47
C PRO A 134 7.36 -28.56 7.90
N TYR A 135 6.25 -27.90 8.24
CA TYR A 135 5.97 -27.42 9.61
C TYR A 135 7.09 -26.55 10.22
N CYS A 136 7.66 -25.63 9.42
CA CYS A 136 8.77 -24.79 9.86
C CYS A 136 8.25 -23.66 10.78
N PRO A 137 8.72 -23.58 12.05
CA PRO A 137 8.26 -22.55 12.99
C PRO A 137 8.86 -21.16 12.69
N LEU A 138 9.72 -21.06 11.69
CA LEU A 138 10.33 -19.80 11.25
C LEU A 138 9.51 -19.13 10.13
N VAL A 139 8.31 -19.62 9.83
CA VAL A 139 7.42 -18.99 8.83
C VAL A 139 7.20 -17.53 9.16
N ALA A 140 7.46 -16.69 8.17
CA ALA A 140 7.38 -15.24 8.29
C ALA A 140 6.12 -14.67 7.64
N GLY A 141 5.63 -15.32 6.58
CA GLY A 141 4.48 -14.84 5.82
C GLY A 141 4.54 -15.29 4.37
N VAL A 142 3.81 -14.57 3.52
CA VAL A 142 3.70 -14.86 2.08
C VAL A 142 4.12 -13.63 1.29
N TYR A 143 4.90 -13.79 0.23
CA TYR A 143 5.27 -12.70 -0.65
C TYR A 143 4.00 -12.12 -1.32
N SER A 144 3.61 -10.90 -0.95
CA SER A 144 2.43 -10.22 -1.49
C SER A 144 2.62 -9.75 -2.94
N THR A 145 1.54 -9.82 -3.72
CA THR A 145 1.50 -9.26 -5.07
C THR A 145 1.18 -7.76 -5.07
N LYS A 146 0.25 -7.34 -4.21
CA LYS A 146 -0.27 -5.97 -4.17
C LYS A 146 -0.86 -5.69 -2.78
N PRO A 147 -0.03 -5.25 -1.83
CA PRO A 147 -0.46 -4.93 -0.48
C PRO A 147 -1.58 -3.88 -0.46
N GLY A 148 -2.53 -4.04 0.46
CA GLY A 148 -3.47 -2.97 0.79
C GLY A 148 -2.84 -1.88 1.64
N PHE A 149 -1.90 -2.25 2.50
CA PHE A 149 -1.02 -1.33 3.20
C PHE A 149 0.38 -1.91 3.21
N LEU A 150 1.37 -1.04 3.02
CA LEU A 150 2.77 -1.40 3.08
C LEU A 150 3.42 -0.62 4.21
N GLY A 151 3.97 -1.33 5.18
CA GLY A 151 4.88 -0.78 6.16
C GLY A 151 6.29 -0.64 5.60
N GLY A 152 6.98 0.42 6.01
CA GLY A 152 8.27 0.83 5.47
C GLY A 152 8.17 1.90 4.38
N PRO A 153 9.28 2.17 3.66
CA PRO A 153 9.27 3.10 2.54
C PRO A 153 8.34 2.59 1.42
N GLY A 154 7.81 3.49 0.59
CA GLY A 154 6.95 3.10 -0.53
C GLY A 154 7.69 2.17 -1.51
N MET A 155 6.95 1.44 -2.35
CA MET A 155 7.57 0.51 -3.33
C MET A 155 8.55 1.22 -4.28
N ASP A 156 8.32 2.49 -4.61
CA ASP A 156 9.20 3.28 -5.47
C ASP A 156 10.56 3.61 -4.80
N GLU A 157 10.64 3.42 -3.48
CA GLU A 157 11.84 3.61 -2.66
C GLU A 157 12.41 2.28 -2.15
N ALA A 158 11.83 1.14 -2.55
CA ALA A 158 12.29 -0.18 -2.15
C ALA A 158 13.72 -0.44 -2.67
N ARG A 159 14.59 -0.94 -1.80
CA ARG A 159 15.95 -1.32 -2.19
C ARG A 159 15.93 -2.61 -3.00
N PRO A 160 16.90 -2.82 -3.90
CA PRO A 160 17.08 -4.12 -4.56
C PRO A 160 17.15 -5.25 -3.54
N GLY A 161 16.34 -6.29 -3.73
CA GLY A 161 16.26 -7.44 -2.83
C GLY A 161 15.28 -7.28 -1.65
N GLN A 162 14.47 -6.22 -1.62
CA GLN A 162 13.34 -6.12 -0.70
C GLN A 162 12.05 -6.61 -1.36
N VAL A 163 11.21 -7.29 -0.59
CA VAL A 163 9.89 -7.75 -1.03
C VAL A 163 8.82 -7.37 -0.01
N PRO A 164 7.59 -7.03 -0.46
CA PRO A 164 6.46 -6.91 0.44
C PRO A 164 6.05 -8.30 0.96
N LEU A 165 6.23 -8.53 2.25
CA LEU A 165 5.82 -9.75 2.92
C LEU A 165 4.47 -9.52 3.60
N ALA A 166 3.41 -10.18 3.13
CA ALA A 166 2.13 -10.17 3.83
C ALA A 166 2.24 -10.93 5.14
N VAL A 167 1.98 -10.23 6.24
CA VAL A 167 1.95 -10.78 7.60
C VAL A 167 0.52 -11.04 8.08
N ILE A 168 -0.46 -10.36 7.47
CA ILE A 168 -1.89 -10.58 7.71
C ILE A 168 -2.73 -10.19 6.50
N GLY A 169 -3.85 -10.90 6.29
CA GLY A 169 -4.86 -10.57 5.29
C GLY A 169 -4.97 -11.62 4.20
N ILE A 170 -5.56 -11.26 3.06
CA ILE A 170 -5.86 -12.22 1.98
C ILE A 170 -4.85 -12.06 0.85
N VAL A 171 -4.10 -13.12 0.58
CA VAL A 171 -3.11 -13.16 -0.52
C VAL A 171 -3.24 -14.44 -1.35
N PRO A 172 -2.86 -14.39 -2.64
CA PRO A 172 -2.55 -15.60 -3.38
C PRO A 172 -1.34 -16.29 -2.73
N CYS A 173 -1.45 -17.58 -2.43
CA CYS A 173 -0.40 -18.40 -1.84
C CYS A 173 -0.17 -19.64 -2.70
N LYS A 174 1.08 -19.95 -2.99
CA LYS A 174 1.46 -21.20 -3.64
C LYS A 174 1.28 -22.34 -2.65
N VAL A 175 0.68 -23.43 -3.11
CA VAL A 175 0.32 -24.58 -2.30
C VAL A 175 0.57 -25.89 -3.04
N THR A 176 0.80 -26.95 -2.27
CA THR A 176 0.94 -28.33 -2.76
C THR A 176 -0.07 -29.24 -2.07
N GLY A 177 -0.46 -30.32 -2.74
CA GLY A 177 -1.28 -31.41 -2.20
C GLY A 177 -0.51 -32.38 -1.30
N GLU A 178 0.70 -32.01 -0.84
CA GLU A 178 1.36 -32.67 0.29
C GLU A 178 0.39 -32.68 1.49
N ASN A 179 0.32 -33.80 2.21
CA ASN A 179 -0.71 -34.08 3.24
C ASN A 179 -2.17 -34.11 2.75
N GLY A 180 -2.39 -34.21 1.43
CA GLY A 180 -3.70 -34.44 0.81
C GLY A 180 -4.38 -33.18 0.26
N PRO A 181 -5.61 -33.32 -0.26
CA PRO A 181 -6.37 -32.21 -0.83
C PRO A 181 -6.63 -31.10 0.21
N ILE A 182 -6.57 -29.85 -0.25
CA ILE A 182 -6.89 -28.66 0.54
C ILE A 182 -8.35 -28.29 0.32
N ALA A 183 -9.08 -28.09 1.40
CA ALA A 183 -10.45 -27.61 1.44
C ALA A 183 -10.54 -26.23 2.12
N PHE A 184 -11.68 -25.55 1.95
CA PHE A 184 -11.95 -24.28 2.64
C PHE A 184 -11.75 -24.42 4.16
N GLY A 185 -11.02 -23.49 4.76
CA GLY A 185 -10.79 -23.40 6.19
C GLY A 185 -9.69 -24.31 6.74
N ASP A 186 -9.11 -25.20 5.92
CA ASP A 186 -7.94 -25.99 6.29
C ASP A 186 -6.80 -25.07 6.74
N LEU A 187 -6.14 -25.45 7.85
CA LEU A 187 -4.92 -24.80 8.29
C LEU A 187 -3.78 -25.20 7.36
N LEU A 188 -3.00 -24.21 6.93
CA LEU A 188 -1.86 -24.40 6.06
C LEU A 188 -0.55 -24.16 6.83
N VAL A 189 0.44 -24.99 6.53
CA VAL A 189 1.81 -24.92 7.08
C VAL A 189 2.82 -24.93 5.91
N THR A 190 4.09 -24.60 6.15
CA THR A 190 5.12 -24.76 5.11
C THR A 190 5.22 -26.22 4.65
N SER A 191 5.60 -26.45 3.40
CA SER A 191 5.77 -27.78 2.80
C SER A 191 7.24 -28.12 2.54
N SER A 192 7.48 -29.34 2.03
CA SER A 192 8.78 -29.73 1.48
C SER A 192 9.08 -29.08 0.12
N THR A 193 8.05 -28.60 -0.57
CA THR A 193 8.18 -27.92 -1.87
C THR A 193 8.57 -26.45 -1.62
N PRO A 194 9.72 -25.96 -2.15
CA PRO A 194 10.18 -24.60 -1.88
C PRO A 194 9.13 -23.53 -2.18
N GLY A 195 8.87 -22.67 -1.20
CA GLY A 195 7.92 -21.56 -1.29
C GLY A 195 6.45 -21.97 -1.31
N HIS A 196 6.10 -23.24 -1.08
CA HIS A 196 4.71 -23.69 -1.07
C HIS A 196 4.23 -24.02 0.35
N ALA A 197 2.97 -23.71 0.63
CA ALA A 197 2.27 -24.25 1.80
C ALA A 197 1.64 -25.62 1.47
N MET A 198 1.25 -26.35 2.50
CA MET A 198 0.50 -27.60 2.41
C MET A 198 -0.53 -27.69 3.52
N LYS A 199 -1.43 -28.67 3.45
CA LYS A 199 -2.37 -28.94 4.54
C LYS A 199 -1.62 -29.33 5.81
N GLY A 200 -1.91 -28.64 6.91
CA GLY A 200 -1.44 -29.06 8.22
C GLY A 200 -2.34 -30.18 8.76
N THR A 201 -1.74 -31.32 9.08
CA THR A 201 -2.43 -32.50 9.63
C THR A 201 -1.92 -32.89 11.02
N ASP A 202 -0.65 -32.60 11.33
CA ASP A 202 -0.05 -32.85 12.64
C ASP A 202 -0.17 -31.63 13.56
N ARG A 203 -1.12 -31.69 14.50
CA ARG A 203 -1.37 -30.61 15.47
C ARG A 203 -0.20 -30.36 16.42
N SER A 204 0.66 -31.35 16.67
CA SER A 204 1.79 -31.19 17.59
C SER A 204 2.89 -30.29 17.04
N GLN A 205 2.95 -30.12 15.71
CA GLN A 205 3.95 -29.31 15.01
C GLN A 205 3.39 -28.00 14.45
N MET A 206 2.08 -27.74 14.61
CA MET A 206 1.44 -26.55 14.04
C MET A 206 1.76 -25.26 14.78
N LEU A 207 2.08 -25.33 16.08
CA LEU A 207 2.36 -24.13 16.87
C LEU A 207 3.58 -23.40 16.29
N GLY A 208 3.41 -22.14 15.89
CA GLY A 208 4.45 -21.35 15.23
C GLY A 208 4.67 -21.65 13.74
N ALA A 209 4.04 -22.68 13.16
CA ALA A 209 4.24 -23.10 11.77
C ALA A 209 3.03 -22.80 10.86
N ILE A 210 1.94 -22.26 11.41
CA ILE A 210 0.73 -21.93 10.66
C ILE A 210 1.00 -20.71 9.77
N VAL A 211 0.80 -20.87 8.47
CA VAL A 211 0.77 -19.78 7.49
C VAL A 211 -0.57 -19.05 7.54
N GLY A 212 -1.66 -19.82 7.66
CA GLY A 212 -3.02 -19.27 7.63
C GLY A 212 -4.07 -20.32 7.31
N LYS A 213 -5.22 -19.87 6.78
CA LYS A 213 -6.35 -20.71 6.38
C LYS A 213 -6.65 -20.61 4.89
N ALA A 214 -6.89 -21.76 4.26
CA ALA A 214 -7.31 -21.82 2.86
C ALA A 214 -8.68 -21.14 2.66
N LEU A 215 -8.76 -20.26 1.67
CA LEU A 215 -10.00 -19.66 1.19
C LEU A 215 -10.45 -20.18 -0.18
N GLU A 216 -9.68 -21.09 -0.77
CA GLU A 216 -9.97 -21.77 -2.03
C GLU A 216 -9.43 -23.22 -1.93
N PRO A 217 -10.04 -24.20 -2.61
CA PRO A 217 -9.62 -25.59 -2.53
C PRO A 217 -8.48 -25.92 -3.52
N LEU A 218 -7.70 -26.96 -3.21
CA LEU A 218 -6.77 -27.62 -4.15
C LEU A 218 -7.00 -29.14 -4.13
N PRO A 219 -7.55 -29.75 -5.19
CA PRO A 219 -7.82 -31.18 -5.23
C PRO A 219 -6.56 -32.07 -5.23
N SER A 220 -5.51 -31.68 -5.96
CA SER A 220 -4.23 -32.41 -6.08
C SER A 220 -3.15 -31.54 -6.72
N GLY A 221 -1.90 -32.01 -6.71
CA GLY A 221 -0.78 -31.36 -7.41
C GLY A 221 -0.28 -30.08 -6.72
N THR A 222 0.11 -29.08 -7.49
CA THR A 222 0.49 -27.75 -7.01
C THR A 222 -0.39 -26.68 -7.65
N GLY A 223 -0.52 -25.54 -6.99
CA GLY A 223 -1.29 -24.42 -7.51
C GLY A 223 -1.15 -23.18 -6.65
N THR A 224 -1.88 -22.12 -7.01
CA THR A 224 -2.00 -20.90 -6.22
C THR A 224 -3.45 -20.73 -5.79
N ILE A 225 -3.68 -20.57 -4.49
CA ILE A 225 -5.02 -20.38 -3.92
C ILE A 225 -5.04 -19.13 -3.04
N LYS A 226 -6.19 -18.52 -2.82
CA LYS A 226 -6.35 -17.49 -1.78
C LYS A 226 -6.21 -18.09 -0.39
N VAL A 227 -5.44 -17.42 0.46
CA VAL A 227 -5.23 -17.78 1.85
C VAL A 227 -5.46 -16.56 2.72
N LEU A 228 -6.20 -16.74 3.81
CA LEU A 228 -6.25 -15.79 4.91
C LEU A 228 -5.00 -16.02 5.77
N VAL A 229 -3.98 -15.20 5.57
CA VAL A 229 -2.74 -15.22 6.35
C VAL A 229 -3.00 -14.66 7.73
N THR A 230 -2.61 -15.43 8.74
CA THR A 230 -2.60 -15.06 10.15
C THR A 230 -1.41 -15.77 10.78
N LEU A 231 -0.32 -15.08 11.06
CA LEU A 231 0.81 -15.67 11.78
C LEU A 231 0.36 -15.96 13.24
N GLN A 232 0.52 -17.21 13.69
CA GLN A 232 0.07 -17.71 15.00
C GLN A 232 1.16 -18.43 15.77
#